data_AF-A0A2G0PUE7-F1
#
_entry.id   AF-A0A2G0PUE7-F1
#
_cell.length_a   1.000
_cell.length_b   1.000
_cell.length_c   1.000
_cell.angle_alpha   90.00
_cell.angle_beta   90.00
_cell.angle_gamma   90.00
#
_symmetry.space_group_name_H-M   'P 1'
#
loop_
_entity.id
_entity.type
_entity.pdbx_description
1 polymer ?
#
loop_
_entity_poly.entity_id
_entity_poly.type
_entity_poly.pdbx_seq_one_letter_code
_entity_poly.pdbx_strand_id
1 'polypeptide(L)'
;MISHALIAKAGTGQPWILSRLKQPSKMRWSIMIVPIALCLMGLLSGCSNTRTEYVQVPPIPIPAHLLADCLPPVIPDKMTWSDSLILNEQLLTVIEQCNLDKQAIREIEESALPPQSQ
;
A
#
# COMPACT_ATOMS: atom_id res chain seq x y z
N MET A 1 89.41 22.64 -5.77
CA MET A 1 88.73 23.75 -6.48
C MET A 1 87.53 24.17 -5.66
N ILE A 2 87.50 25.44 -5.29
CA ILE A 2 86.52 26.09 -4.43
C ILE A 2 85.17 26.12 -5.15
N SER A 3 84.07 25.80 -4.45
CA SER A 3 82.79 26.47 -4.71
C SER A 3 81.90 26.44 -3.48
N HIS A 4 81.60 27.65 -3.04
CA HIS A 4 80.68 28.02 -1.98
C HIS A 4 79.25 27.66 -2.40
N ALA A 5 78.50 27.01 -1.52
CA ALA A 5 77.04 27.00 -1.60
C ALA A 5 76.49 27.97 -0.54
N LEU A 6 75.77 28.95 -1.06
CA LEU A 6 75.29 30.15 -0.39
C LEU A 6 74.26 29.84 0.69
N ILE A 7 74.43 30.49 1.82
CA ILE A 7 73.38 30.73 2.81
C ILE A 7 72.41 31.75 2.18
N ALA A 8 71.16 31.34 1.95
CA ALA A 8 70.04 32.24 1.71
C ALA A 8 69.01 32.10 2.82
N LYS A 9 68.50 33.26 3.23
CA LYS A 9 67.84 33.58 4.50
C LYS A 9 66.34 33.26 4.47
N ALA A 10 65.87 32.75 5.61
CA ALA A 10 64.54 32.79 6.22
C ALA A 10 63.31 33.21 5.37
N GLY A 11 62.34 32.30 5.27
CA GLY A 11 60.93 32.59 5.01
C GLY A 11 60.09 32.22 6.23
N THR A 12 59.53 33.24 6.86
CA THR A 12 58.66 33.19 8.05
C THR A 12 57.33 32.48 7.77
N GLY A 13 57.06 31.39 8.48
CA GLY A 13 55.73 30.77 8.55
C GLY A 13 55.49 30.26 9.98
N GLN A 14 54.71 31.02 10.75
CA GLN A 14 54.29 30.66 12.11
C GLN A 14 53.34 29.45 12.06
N PRO A 15 53.62 28.32 12.74
CA PRO A 15 52.76 27.15 12.77
C PRO A 15 51.96 27.12 14.07
N TRP A 16 50.98 27.99 14.20
CA TRP A 16 49.98 27.92 15.27
C TRP A 16 48.77 28.70 14.73
N ILE A 17 47.59 28.12 14.55
CA ILE A 17 46.68 27.68 15.60
C ILE A 17 45.79 26.57 14.99
N LEU A 18 46.16 25.31 15.14
CA LEU A 18 45.17 24.27 15.41
C LEU A 18 45.17 24.14 16.92
N SER A 19 44.35 24.96 17.55
CA SER A 19 44.03 24.85 18.97
C SER A 19 43.79 23.38 19.26
N ARG A 20 44.62 22.80 20.15
CA ARG A 20 44.38 21.46 20.68
C ARG A 20 42.95 21.46 21.18
N LEU A 21 42.05 20.79 20.45
CA LEU A 21 40.80 20.30 21.01
C LEU A 21 41.23 19.45 22.19
N LYS A 22 41.18 20.04 23.39
CA LYS A 22 41.55 19.40 24.64
C LYS A 22 40.71 18.13 24.67
N GLN A 23 41.34 16.96 24.51
CA GLN A 23 40.64 15.69 24.50
C GLN A 23 39.74 15.70 25.74
N PRO A 24 38.41 15.74 25.57
CA PRO A 24 37.52 15.69 26.72
C PRO A 24 37.88 14.42 27.48
N SER A 25 37.91 14.49 28.82
CA SER A 25 38.21 13.31 29.61
C SER A 25 37.30 12.17 29.13
N LYS A 26 37.82 10.92 29.08
CA LYS A 26 37.03 9.75 28.67
C LYS A 26 35.68 9.67 29.40
N MET A 27 35.66 10.20 30.63
CA MET A 27 34.47 10.39 31.46
C MET A 27 33.44 11.36 30.84
N ARG A 28 33.85 12.52 30.32
CA ARG A 28 32.94 13.49 29.63
C ARG A 28 32.35 12.93 28.32
N TRP A 29 33.10 12.09 27.59
CA TRP A 29 32.57 11.41 26.40
C TRP A 29 31.50 10.36 26.77
N SER A 30 31.76 9.56 27.81
CA SER A 30 30.78 8.57 28.29
C SER A 30 29.49 9.21 28.78
N ILE A 31 29.57 10.35 29.47
CA ILE A 31 28.39 11.09 29.97
C ILE A 31 27.47 11.55 28.83
N MET A 32 28.00 11.81 27.64
CA MET A 32 27.21 12.24 26.48
C MET A 32 26.70 11.06 25.65
N ILE A 33 27.52 10.02 25.45
CA ILE A 33 27.19 8.87 24.59
C ILE A 33 26.14 7.96 25.25
N VAL A 34 26.25 7.72 26.57
CA VAL A 34 25.35 6.82 27.30
C VAL A 34 23.87 7.25 27.24
N PRO A 35 23.48 8.51 27.51
CA PRO A 35 22.08 8.91 27.43
C PRO A 35 21.55 8.89 25.99
N ILE A 36 22.40 9.20 25.00
CA ILE A 36 22.03 9.14 23.58
C ILE A 36 21.79 7.68 23.16
N ALA A 37 22.70 6.77 23.50
CA ALA A 37 22.56 5.35 23.21
C ALA A 37 21.36 4.72 23.92
N LEU A 38 21.10 5.11 25.17
CA LEU A 38 19.92 4.68 25.93
C LEU A 38 18.62 5.17 25.29
N CYS A 39 18.58 6.43 24.86
CA CYS A 39 17.42 7.01 24.18
C CYS A 39 17.16 6.33 22.82
N LEU A 40 18.21 6.08 22.04
CA LEU A 40 18.11 5.38 20.75
C LEU A 40 17.61 3.94 20.91
N MET A 41 18.08 3.21 21.93
CA MET A 41 17.57 1.88 22.24
C MET A 41 16.08 1.90 22.62
N GLY A 42 15.64 2.90 23.39
CA GLY A 42 14.23 3.09 23.73
C GLY A 42 13.36 3.39 22.49
N LEU A 43 13.84 4.23 21.57
CA LEU A 43 13.12 4.57 20.33
C LEU A 43 13.00 3.39 19.36
N LEU A 44 14.00 2.50 19.33
CA LEU A 44 13.97 1.27 18.53
C LEU A 44 13.08 0.17 19.14
N SER A 45 12.70 0.30 20.41
CA SER A 45 11.77 -0.61 21.10
C SER A 45 10.29 -0.31 20.85
N GLY A 46 9.97 0.55 19.86
CA GLY A 46 8.65 0.65 19.25
C GLY A 46 8.31 -0.61 18.45
N CYS A 47 8.21 -1.75 19.13
CA CYS A 47 7.75 -2.99 18.54
C CYS A 47 6.23 -2.89 18.40
N SER A 48 5.76 -2.88 17.14
CA SER A 48 4.35 -2.85 16.77
C SER A 48 3.67 -4.15 17.21
N ASN A 49 3.41 -4.31 18.51
CA ASN A 49 2.64 -5.44 19.05
C ASN A 49 1.14 -5.11 19.04
N THR A 50 0.67 -4.47 17.97
CA THR A 50 -0.75 -4.39 17.67
C THR A 50 -1.18 -5.76 17.20
N ARG A 51 -1.82 -6.52 18.09
CA ARG A 51 -2.50 -7.77 17.73
C ARG A 51 -3.53 -7.44 16.66
N THR A 52 -3.34 -7.96 15.44
CA THR A 52 -4.36 -7.86 14.38
C THR A 52 -5.54 -8.73 14.80
N GLU A 53 -6.57 -8.09 15.33
CA GLU A 53 -7.86 -8.76 15.53
C GLU A 53 -8.58 -8.78 14.19
N TYR A 54 -8.62 -9.95 13.56
CA TYR A 54 -9.40 -10.16 12.36
C TYR A 54 -10.88 -10.16 12.75
N VAL A 55 -11.54 -9.04 12.50
CA VAL A 55 -12.99 -8.96 12.60
C VAL A 55 -13.56 -9.46 11.27
N GLN A 56 -14.62 -10.26 11.35
CA GLN A 56 -15.32 -10.71 10.16
C GLN A 56 -15.98 -9.50 9.49
N VAL A 57 -15.63 -9.25 8.24
CA VAL A 57 -16.29 -8.22 7.44
C VAL A 57 -17.72 -8.69 7.16
N PRO A 58 -18.75 -7.89 7.51
CA PRO A 58 -20.11 -8.25 7.16
C PRO A 58 -20.24 -8.36 5.64
N PRO A 59 -20.90 -9.40 5.11
CA PRO A 59 -21.04 -9.58 3.67
C PRO A 59 -21.83 -8.41 3.06
N ILE A 60 -21.41 -7.92 1.90
CA ILE A 60 -22.16 -6.91 1.15
C ILE A 60 -23.44 -7.57 0.65
N PRO A 61 -24.63 -7.09 1.06
CA PRO A 61 -25.88 -7.73 0.69
C PRO A 61 -26.19 -7.47 -0.80
N ILE A 62 -26.45 -8.54 -1.54
CA ILE A 62 -26.94 -8.44 -2.92
C ILE A 62 -28.42 -8.04 -2.87
N PRO A 63 -28.83 -7.00 -3.62
CA PRO A 63 -30.24 -6.63 -3.74
C PRO A 63 -31.12 -7.80 -4.19
N ALA A 64 -32.26 -8.00 -3.50
CA ALA A 64 -33.16 -9.14 -3.76
C ALA A 64 -33.68 -9.22 -5.20
N HIS A 65 -33.80 -8.09 -5.91
CA HIS A 65 -34.25 -8.07 -7.29
C HIS A 65 -33.26 -8.73 -8.26
N LEU A 66 -31.95 -8.67 -7.98
CA LEU A 66 -30.93 -9.33 -8.79
C LEU A 66 -30.95 -10.86 -8.63
N LEU A 67 -31.50 -11.34 -7.51
CA LEU A 67 -31.65 -12.75 -7.19
C LEU A 67 -33.05 -13.29 -7.57
N ALA A 68 -33.87 -12.49 -8.24
CA ALA A 68 -35.17 -12.93 -8.71
C ALA A 68 -35.01 -13.98 -9.82
N ASP A 69 -35.95 -14.93 -9.88
CA ASP A 69 -35.94 -15.96 -10.91
C ASP A 69 -36.17 -15.38 -12.31
N CYS A 70 -35.44 -15.89 -13.30
CA CYS A 70 -35.66 -15.61 -14.72
C CYS A 70 -36.90 -16.34 -15.23
N LEU A 71 -38.08 -15.76 -14.98
CA LEU A 71 -39.34 -16.37 -15.38
C LEU A 71 -39.59 -16.17 -16.89
N PRO A 72 -39.87 -17.24 -17.64
CA PRO A 72 -40.27 -17.09 -19.04
C PRO A 72 -41.63 -16.41 -19.15
N PRO A 73 -41.92 -15.74 -20.28
CA PRO A 73 -43.26 -15.26 -20.58
C PRO A 73 -44.24 -16.42 -20.69
N VAL A 74 -45.52 -16.13 -20.51
CA VAL A 74 -46.60 -17.13 -20.62
C VAL A 74 -46.67 -17.64 -22.05
N ILE A 75 -46.53 -18.96 -22.23
CA ILE A 75 -46.65 -19.61 -23.53
C ILE A 75 -48.09 -20.10 -23.70
N PRO A 76 -48.84 -19.62 -24.72
CA PRO A 76 -50.20 -20.07 -24.95
C PRO A 76 -50.25 -21.46 -25.60
N ASP A 77 -51.29 -22.25 -25.29
CA ASP A 77 -51.51 -23.59 -25.86
C ASP A 77 -51.72 -23.57 -27.39
N LYS A 78 -52.15 -22.44 -27.92
CA LYS A 78 -52.32 -22.20 -29.36
C LYS A 78 -51.69 -20.86 -29.71
N MET A 79 -50.79 -20.87 -30.70
CA MET A 79 -50.18 -19.66 -31.23
C MET A 79 -50.11 -19.75 -32.76
N THR A 80 -50.23 -18.60 -33.43
CA THR A 80 -49.92 -18.50 -34.85
C THR A 80 -48.40 -18.44 -35.05
N TRP A 81 -47.93 -18.62 -36.29
CA TRP A 81 -46.52 -18.43 -36.59
C TRP A 81 -46.04 -17.00 -36.28
N SER A 82 -46.90 -15.99 -36.47
CA SER A 82 -46.56 -14.60 -36.12
C SER A 82 -46.38 -14.41 -34.62
N ASP A 83 -47.23 -15.04 -33.80
CA ASP A 83 -47.13 -14.97 -32.34
C ASP A 83 -45.81 -15.58 -31.83
N SER A 84 -45.28 -16.58 -32.55
CA SER A 84 -43.98 -17.18 -32.22
C SER A 84 -42.82 -16.19 -32.34
N LEU A 85 -42.90 -15.21 -33.26
CA LEU A 85 -41.87 -14.19 -33.40
C LEU A 85 -41.89 -13.24 -32.19
N ILE A 86 -43.08 -12.85 -31.75
CA ILE A 86 -43.26 -12.02 -30.55
C ILE A 86 -42.77 -12.76 -29.31
N LEU A 87 -43.10 -14.04 -29.18
CA LEU A 87 -42.63 -14.87 -28.07
C LEU A 87 -41.08 -14.98 -28.05
N ASN A 88 -40.45 -15.14 -29.21
CA ASN A 88 -38.98 -15.19 -29.29
C ASN A 88 -38.35 -13.87 -28.87
N GLU A 89 -38.93 -12.73 -29.27
CA GLU A 89 -38.46 -11.42 -28.84
C GLU A 89 -38.56 -11.26 -27.31
N GLN A 90 -39.71 -11.59 -26.72
CA GLN A 90 -39.90 -11.55 -25.27
C GLN A 90 -38.91 -12.45 -24.52
N LEU A 91 -38.66 -13.67 -25.03
CA LEU A 91 -37.67 -14.58 -24.45
C LEU A 91 -36.26 -14.01 -24.49
N LEU A 92 -35.88 -13.38 -25.59
CA LEU A 92 -34.57 -12.72 -25.72
C LEU A 92 -34.44 -11.55 -24.75
N THR A 93 -35.50 -10.75 -24.55
CA THR A 93 -35.51 -9.67 -23.56
C THR A 93 -35.34 -10.18 -22.13
N VAL A 94 -36.01 -11.28 -21.75
CA VAL A 94 -35.82 -11.89 -20.42
C VAL A 94 -34.37 -12.36 -20.23
N ILE A 95 -33.79 -13.00 -21.26
CA ILE A 95 -32.38 -13.46 -21.22
C ILE A 95 -31.43 -12.27 -21.09
N GLU A 96 -31.66 -11.20 -21.85
CA GLU A 96 -30.87 -9.98 -21.79
C GLU A 96 -30.90 -9.38 -20.38
N GLN A 97 -32.10 -9.21 -19.80
CA GLN A 97 -32.24 -8.65 -18.47
C GLN A 97 -31.53 -9.50 -17.41
N CYS A 98 -31.72 -10.82 -17.46
CA CYS A 98 -31.03 -11.74 -16.55
C CYS A 98 -29.51 -11.74 -16.71
N ASN A 99 -28.99 -11.48 -17.92
CA ASN A 99 -27.55 -11.34 -18.13
C ASN A 99 -27.02 -10.05 -17.50
N LEU A 100 -27.78 -8.96 -17.56
CA LEU A 100 -27.47 -7.71 -16.88
C LEU A 100 -27.48 -7.88 -15.36
N ASP A 101 -28.48 -8.58 -14.81
CA ASP A 101 -28.55 -8.84 -13.37
C ASP A 101 -27.35 -9.68 -12.88
N LYS A 102 -26.99 -10.73 -13.64
CA LYS A 102 -25.76 -11.51 -13.37
C LYS A 102 -24.50 -10.67 -13.44
N GLN A 103 -24.44 -9.68 -14.33
CA GLN A 103 -23.31 -8.78 -14.41
C GLN A 103 -23.23 -7.88 -13.17
N ALA A 104 -24.35 -7.27 -12.78
CA ALA A 104 -24.43 -6.45 -11.57
C ALA A 104 -24.03 -7.24 -10.31
N ILE A 105 -24.43 -8.51 -10.21
CA ILE A 105 -23.98 -9.40 -9.12
C ILE A 105 -22.46 -9.54 -9.12
N ARG A 106 -21.83 -9.82 -10.28
CA ARG A 106 -20.37 -9.95 -10.36
C ARG A 106 -19.64 -8.67 -9.95
N GLU A 107 -20.16 -7.51 -10.34
CA GLU A 107 -19.59 -6.21 -9.96
C GLU A 107 -19.67 -5.98 -8.44
N ILE A 108 -20.79 -6.35 -7.81
CA ILE A 108 -20.96 -6.29 -6.35
C ILE A 108 -19.99 -7.25 -5.67
N GLU A 109 -19.88 -8.49 -6.14
CA GLU A 109 -18.97 -9.50 -5.59
C GLU A 109 -17.50 -9.08 -5.72
N GLU A 110 -17.11 -8.48 -6.85
CA GLU A 110 -15.76 -7.95 -7.05
C GLU A 110 -15.46 -6.80 -6.08
N SER A 111 -16.43 -5.91 -5.85
CA SER A 111 -16.29 -4.83 -4.86
C SER A 111 -16.21 -5.34 -3.40
N ALA A 112 -16.72 -6.54 -3.14
CA ALA A 112 -16.70 -7.16 -1.82
C ALA A 112 -15.37 -7.86 -1.52
N LEU A 113 -14.53 -8.13 -2.53
CA LEU A 113 -13.24 -8.77 -2.33
C LEU A 113 -12.27 -7.79 -1.65
N PRO A 114 -11.56 -8.23 -0.58
CA PRO A 114 -10.49 -7.42 -0.02
C PRO A 114 -9.40 -7.20 -1.09
N PRO A 115 -8.69 -6.05 -1.06
CA PRO A 115 -7.55 -5.83 -1.94
C PRO A 115 -6.58 -6.99 -1.79
N GLN A 116 -6.35 -7.72 -2.89
CA GLN A 116 -5.42 -8.83 -2.91
C GLN A 116 -4.06 -8.29 -2.47
N SER A 117 -3.59 -8.73 -1.29
CA SER A 117 -2.26 -8.41 -0.80
C SER A 117 -1.25 -9.02 -1.78
N GLN A 118 -0.63 -8.17 -2.59
CA GLN A 118 0.58 -8.49 -3.34
C GLN A 118 1.81 -8.21 -2.48
#